data_AF-A0A1M6GJ26-F1
#
_entry.id   AF-A0A1M6GJ26-F1
#
_cell.length_a   1.000
_cell.length_b   1.000
_cell.length_c   1.000
_cell.angle_alpha   90.00
_cell.angle_beta   90.00
_cell.angle_gamma   90.00
#
_symmetry.space_group_name_H-M   'P 1'
#
loop_
_entity.id
_entity.type
_entity.pdbx_description
1 polymer ?
#
loop_
_entity_poly.entity_id
_entity_poly.type
_entity_poly.pdbx_seq_one_letter_code
_entity_poly.pdbx_strand_id
1 'polypeptide(L)'
;MGRQNYMTITVADTIQDMFNEFVTIKGITKTAALNDVVEMYMLAKDEELYLNLKKKYLNVEGVKNMIADRDSKIDDSIPEYLFMKLGISTTNEGDELDGEETVRVYMNDEKIRGFTWFSTQSLFYGMSQDRVKHYNNQIAAGKKVKILFAVNNENFDNDIAFSADVLEVFSAKLPVECPEEGLPVEFDGEKARIWIKLVNIQDETKINASMMQITSTGRDLKQTISNSQYHFGYVSFKE
;
A
#
# COMPACT_ATOMS: atom_id res chain seq x y z
N MET A 1 -10.51 6.78 33.65
CA MET A 1 -9.82 6.21 32.48
C MET A 1 -9.57 7.34 31.49
N GLY A 2 -8.31 7.72 31.27
CA GLY A 2 -7.97 8.78 30.32
C GLY A 2 -8.36 8.36 28.91
N ARG A 3 -9.12 9.20 28.21
CA ARG A 3 -9.43 8.99 26.79
C ARG A 3 -8.11 9.06 26.02
N GLN A 4 -7.83 8.05 25.18
CA GLN A 4 -6.67 8.08 24.28
C GLN A 4 -6.70 9.39 23.46
N ASN A 5 -5.53 10.02 23.30
CA ASN A 5 -5.26 11.25 22.51
C ASN A 5 -5.43 12.61 23.22
N TYR A 6 -5.46 12.69 24.55
CA TYR A 6 -5.30 13.97 25.26
C TYR A 6 -3.83 14.30 25.51
N MET A 7 -3.37 15.47 25.04
CA MET A 7 -2.11 16.08 25.46
C MET A 7 -2.37 16.97 26.67
N THR A 8 -1.87 16.59 27.84
CA THR A 8 -1.92 17.43 29.04
C THR A 8 -0.64 18.26 29.10
N ILE A 9 -0.78 19.58 29.01
CA ILE A 9 0.33 20.52 29.19
C ILE A 9 0.15 21.19 30.54
N THR A 10 1.14 21.04 31.43
CA THR A 10 1.14 21.71 32.73
C THR A 10 1.87 23.05 32.60
N VAL A 11 1.20 24.13 32.97
CA VAL A 11 1.77 25.47 33.11
C VAL A 11 1.38 26.02 34.49
N ALA A 12 2.02 27.10 34.94
CA ALA A 12 1.62 27.75 36.18
C ALA A 12 0.19 28.30 36.09
N ASP A 13 -0.59 28.19 37.16
CA ASP A 13 -2.01 28.57 37.20
C ASP A 13 -2.26 30.00 36.70
N THR A 14 -1.41 30.94 37.10
CA THR A 14 -1.47 32.34 36.65
C THR A 14 -1.32 32.49 35.14
N ILE A 15 -0.45 31.71 34.51
CA ILE A 15 -0.25 31.74 33.05
C ILE A 15 -1.46 31.10 32.35
N GLN A 16 -2.04 30.06 32.94
CA GLN A 16 -3.25 29.43 32.42
C GLN A 16 -4.43 30.41 32.42
N ASP A 17 -4.63 31.15 33.50
CA ASP A 17 -5.69 32.17 33.60
C ASP A 17 -5.48 33.31 32.60
N MET A 18 -4.25 33.83 32.50
CA MET A 18 -3.90 34.84 31.49
C MET A 18 -4.16 34.37 30.06
N PHE A 19 -3.79 33.12 29.74
CA PHE A 19 -4.03 32.56 28.42
C PHE A 19 -5.53 32.40 28.13
N ASN A 20 -6.32 32.00 29.13
CA ASN A 20 -7.78 31.87 29.01
C ASN A 20 -8.44 33.21 28.68
N GLU A 21 -8.03 34.27 29.38
CA GLU A 21 -8.53 35.62 29.14
C GLU A 21 -8.09 36.12 27.75
N PHE A 22 -6.82 35.90 27.38
CA PHE A 22 -6.27 36.31 26.10
C PHE A 22 -7.04 35.71 24.91
N VAL A 23 -7.27 34.39 24.90
CA VAL A 23 -7.98 33.73 23.80
C VAL A 23 -9.45 34.17 23.73
N THR A 24 -10.06 34.47 24.88
CA THR A 24 -11.43 34.98 24.97
C THR A 24 -11.53 36.38 24.35
N ILE A 25 -10.61 37.30 24.71
CA ILE A 25 -10.54 38.66 24.15
C ILE A 25 -10.32 38.62 22.64
N LYS A 26 -9.48 37.69 22.16
CA LYS A 26 -9.17 37.55 20.72
C LYS A 26 -10.20 36.75 19.94
N GLY A 27 -11.19 36.16 20.59
CA GLY A 27 -12.23 35.35 19.93
C GLY A 27 -11.70 34.07 19.29
N ILE A 28 -10.61 33.51 19.82
CA ILE A 28 -10.01 32.26 19.33
C ILE A 28 -10.17 31.15 20.37
N THR A 29 -10.08 29.89 19.93
CA THR A 29 -10.15 28.75 20.85
C THR A 29 -8.76 28.36 21.36
N LYS A 30 -8.68 27.85 22.59
CA LYS A 30 -7.42 27.30 23.15
C LYS A 30 -6.84 26.20 22.26
N THR A 31 -7.69 25.34 21.71
CA THR A 31 -7.31 24.25 20.82
C THR A 31 -6.65 24.77 19.54
N ALA A 32 -7.22 25.81 18.90
CA ALA A 32 -6.63 26.40 17.71
C ALA A 32 -5.23 26.96 17.99
N ALA A 33 -5.10 27.76 19.05
CA ALA A 33 -3.81 28.35 19.44
C ALA A 33 -2.76 27.28 19.82
N LEU A 34 -3.15 26.21 20.52
CA LEU A 34 -2.24 25.13 20.88
C LEU A 34 -1.81 24.30 19.66
N ASN A 35 -2.71 24.03 18.73
CA ASN A 35 -2.37 23.33 17.48
C ASN A 35 -1.34 24.13 16.68
N ASP A 36 -1.53 25.44 16.54
CA ASP A 36 -0.59 26.32 15.84
C ASP A 36 0.80 26.27 16.51
N VAL A 37 0.86 26.35 17.84
CA VAL A 37 2.13 26.28 18.58
C VAL A 37 2.83 24.93 18.42
N VAL A 38 2.08 23.82 18.49
CA VAL A 38 2.63 22.47 18.32
C VAL A 38 3.17 22.28 16.90
N GLU A 39 2.42 22.71 15.88
CA GLU A 39 2.85 22.66 14.48
C GLU A 39 4.08 23.54 14.23
N MET A 40 4.07 24.79 14.72
CA MET A 40 5.22 25.69 14.61
C MET A 40 6.45 25.16 15.33
N TYR A 41 6.30 24.54 16.51
CA TYR A 41 7.43 23.96 17.24
C TYR A 41 8.08 22.82 16.45
N MET A 42 7.28 21.88 15.91
CA MET A 42 7.81 20.79 15.09
C MET A 42 8.51 21.32 13.84
N LEU A 43 7.86 22.25 13.12
CA LEU A 43 8.41 22.85 11.91
C LEU A 43 9.71 23.62 12.17
N ALA A 44 9.78 24.40 13.26
CA ALA A 44 10.96 25.19 13.61
C ALA A 44 12.12 24.35 14.16
N LYS A 45 11.84 23.17 14.73
CA LYS A 45 12.88 22.27 15.25
C LYS A 45 13.52 21.42 14.16
N ASP A 46 12.70 20.87 13.27
CA ASP A 46 13.14 20.03 12.17
C ASP A 46 12.07 20.05 11.07
N GLU A 47 12.24 20.98 10.14
CA GLU A 47 11.31 21.17 9.02
C GLU A 47 11.20 19.91 8.16
N GLU A 48 12.33 19.25 7.89
CA GLU A 48 12.38 18.07 7.04
C GLU A 48 11.63 16.90 7.67
N LEU A 49 11.90 16.60 8.95
CA LEU A 49 11.20 15.57 9.70
C LEU A 49 9.71 15.86 9.81
N TYR A 50 9.33 17.10 10.13
CA TYR A 50 7.93 17.49 10.22
C TYR A 50 7.19 17.27 8.89
N LEU A 51 7.76 17.73 7.77
CA LEU A 51 7.16 17.56 6.45
C LEU A 51 7.08 16.09 6.05
N ASN A 52 8.08 15.27 6.39
CA ASN A 52 8.07 13.84 6.12
C ASN A 52 6.97 13.11 6.94
N LEU A 53 6.83 13.45 8.22
CA LEU A 53 5.74 12.93 9.06
C LEU A 53 4.37 13.41 8.55
N LYS A 54 4.21 14.69 8.21
CA LYS A 54 2.97 15.24 7.67
C LYS A 54 2.56 14.51 6.39
N LYS A 55 3.49 14.29 5.46
CA LYS A 55 3.25 13.50 4.22
C LYS A 55 2.82 12.07 4.53
N LYS A 56 3.48 11.42 5.50
CA LYS A 56 3.14 10.06 5.96
C LYS A 56 1.71 9.99 6.51
N TYR A 57 1.35 10.89 7.44
CA TYR A 57 0.03 10.89 8.07
C TYR A 57 -1.10 11.34 7.15
N LEU A 58 -0.80 12.18 6.14
CA LEU A 58 -1.73 12.52 5.07
C LEU A 58 -1.79 11.46 3.96
N ASN A 59 -1.01 10.38 4.07
CA ASN A 59 -0.89 9.33 3.07
C ASN A 59 -0.60 9.86 1.65
N VAL A 60 0.28 10.86 1.54
CA VAL A 60 0.56 11.56 0.28
C VAL A 60 1.07 10.62 -0.81
N GLU A 61 1.91 9.64 -0.47
CA GLU A 61 2.40 8.66 -1.44
C GLU A 61 1.28 7.73 -1.93
N GLY A 62 0.37 7.31 -1.05
CA GLY A 62 -0.82 6.55 -1.46
C GLY A 62 -1.73 7.36 -2.40
N VAL A 63 -1.89 8.66 -2.15
CA VAL A 63 -2.64 9.57 -3.03
C VAL A 63 -1.92 9.76 -4.38
N LYS A 64 -0.60 9.91 -4.39
CA LYS A 64 0.18 10.00 -5.65
C LYS A 64 0.04 8.74 -6.48
N ASN A 65 0.14 7.56 -5.86
CA ASN A 65 -0.05 6.28 -6.55
C ASN A 65 -1.47 6.15 -7.11
N MET A 66 -2.50 6.63 -6.40
CA MET A 66 -3.87 6.70 -6.93
C MET A 66 -3.96 7.64 -8.14
N ILE A 67 -3.40 8.85 -8.06
CA ILE A 67 -3.43 9.80 -9.19
C ILE A 67 -2.71 9.17 -10.39
N ALA A 68 -1.56 8.55 -10.16
CA ALA A 68 -0.80 7.85 -11.19
C ALA A 68 -1.58 6.67 -11.79
N ASP A 69 -2.29 5.88 -10.98
CA ASP A 69 -3.18 4.81 -11.46
C ASP A 69 -4.29 5.35 -12.36
N ARG A 70 -5.02 6.36 -11.87
CA ARG A 70 -6.15 6.97 -12.58
C ARG A 70 -5.73 7.65 -13.89
N ASP A 71 -4.61 8.34 -13.86
CA ASP A 71 -4.12 9.11 -15.01
C ASP A 71 -3.23 8.24 -15.92
N SER A 72 -2.92 7.00 -15.53
CA SER A 72 -2.14 6.08 -16.35
C SER A 72 -2.86 5.75 -17.65
N LYS A 73 -2.17 5.97 -18.76
CA LYS A 73 -2.65 5.53 -20.07
C LYS A 73 -2.33 4.05 -20.21
N ILE A 74 -3.36 3.27 -20.50
CA ILE A 74 -3.20 1.87 -20.89
C ILE A 74 -2.66 1.89 -22.33
N ASP A 75 -1.46 1.35 -22.51
CA ASP A 75 -0.87 1.12 -23.82
C ASP A 75 -0.80 -0.38 -24.08
N ASP A 76 -1.73 -0.88 -24.91
CA ASP A 76 -1.83 -2.29 -25.26
C ASP A 76 -0.58 -2.82 -26.01
N SER A 77 0.31 -1.94 -26.48
CA SER A 77 1.54 -2.34 -27.18
C SER A 77 2.68 -2.71 -26.23
N ILE A 78 2.60 -2.31 -24.96
CA ILE A 78 3.64 -2.58 -23.95
C ILE A 78 3.15 -3.72 -23.04
N PRO A 79 3.83 -4.89 -23.04
CA PRO A 79 3.53 -5.96 -22.09
C PRO A 79 3.77 -5.49 -20.66
N GLU A 80 2.69 -5.42 -19.87
CA GLU A 80 2.70 -4.90 -18.51
C GLU A 80 2.36 -6.01 -17.50
N TYR A 81 2.99 -5.95 -16.33
CA TYR A 81 2.79 -6.86 -15.21
C TYR A 81 2.18 -6.10 -14.04
N LEU A 82 1.30 -6.77 -13.29
CA LEU A 82 0.99 -6.34 -11.93
C LEU A 82 2.23 -6.53 -11.06
N PHE A 83 2.47 -5.60 -10.15
CA PHE A 83 3.62 -5.65 -9.25
C PHE A 83 3.18 -5.43 -7.80
N MET A 84 3.75 -6.22 -6.89
CA MET A 84 3.56 -6.07 -5.45
C MET A 84 4.89 -6.26 -4.71
N LYS A 85 5.33 -5.26 -3.94
CA LYS A 85 6.40 -5.42 -2.94
C LYS A 85 5.78 -5.80 -1.61
N LEU A 86 6.12 -6.99 -1.12
CA LEU A 86 5.63 -7.51 0.14
C LEU A 86 6.48 -7.01 1.32
N GLY A 87 5.80 -6.69 2.41
CA GLY A 87 6.38 -6.36 3.70
C GLY A 87 5.99 -7.40 4.74
N ILE A 88 5.87 -6.97 5.99
CA ILE A 88 5.33 -7.81 7.07
C ILE A 88 3.80 -7.85 6.97
N SER A 89 3.24 -9.05 7.02
CA SER A 89 1.81 -9.33 7.12
C SER A 89 1.49 -9.87 8.52
N THR A 90 0.22 -9.80 8.93
CA THR A 90 -0.23 -10.36 10.21
C THR A 90 -1.40 -11.30 9.96
N THR A 91 -1.33 -12.51 10.47
CA THR A 91 -2.43 -13.50 10.38
C THR A 91 -3.62 -13.12 11.27
N ASN A 92 -4.75 -13.80 11.10
CA ASN A 92 -5.91 -13.66 11.97
C ASN A 92 -5.63 -14.09 13.43
N GLU A 93 -4.61 -14.93 13.66
CA GLU A 93 -4.14 -15.32 14.99
C GLU A 93 -3.14 -14.32 15.61
N GLY A 94 -2.68 -13.34 14.82
CA GLY A 94 -1.76 -12.29 15.26
C GLY A 94 -0.28 -12.59 15.01
N ASP A 95 0.04 -13.66 14.30
CA ASP A 95 1.41 -14.01 13.94
C ASP A 95 1.92 -13.13 12.79
N GLU A 96 3.16 -12.67 12.90
CA GLU A 96 3.81 -11.91 11.84
C GLU A 96 4.44 -12.86 10.82
N LEU A 97 4.19 -12.58 9.54
CA LEU A 97 4.78 -13.28 8.40
C LEU A 97 5.58 -12.30 7.57
N ASP A 98 6.80 -12.67 7.18
CA ASP A 98 7.55 -11.91 6.19
C ASP A 98 6.95 -12.06 4.78
N GLY A 99 7.55 -11.36 3.81
CA GLY A 99 7.06 -11.38 2.43
C GLY A 99 7.18 -12.75 1.75
N GLU A 100 8.21 -13.53 2.08
CA GLU A 100 8.37 -14.89 1.55
C GLU A 100 7.35 -15.83 2.18
N GLU A 101 7.23 -15.83 3.50
CA GLU A 101 6.26 -16.64 4.26
C GLU A 101 4.82 -16.35 3.82
N THR A 102 4.49 -15.08 3.61
CA THR A 102 3.19 -14.64 3.08
C THR A 102 2.89 -15.33 1.74
N VAL A 103 3.82 -15.31 0.77
CA VAL A 103 3.59 -15.98 -0.53
C VAL A 103 3.48 -17.49 -0.36
N ARG A 104 4.27 -18.10 0.53
CA ARG A 104 4.21 -19.55 0.78
C ARG A 104 2.86 -19.99 1.32
N VAL A 105 2.19 -19.16 2.14
CA VAL A 105 0.80 -19.41 2.57
C VAL A 105 -0.14 -19.48 1.35
N TYR A 106 -0.12 -18.47 0.48
CA TYR A 106 -0.93 -18.45 -0.74
C TYR A 106 -0.60 -19.63 -1.68
N MET A 107 0.68 -20.01 -1.84
CA MET A 107 1.09 -21.18 -2.62
C MET A 107 0.50 -22.48 -2.07
N ASN A 108 0.42 -22.63 -0.75
CA ASN A 108 -0.13 -23.84 -0.14
C ASN A 108 -1.64 -23.91 -0.27
N ASP A 109 -2.34 -22.79 -0.10
CA ASP A 109 -3.79 -22.69 -0.33
C ASP A 109 -4.14 -23.00 -1.79
N GLU A 110 -3.38 -22.45 -2.75
CA GLU A 110 -3.54 -22.70 -4.18
C GLU A 110 -3.38 -24.19 -4.51
N LYS A 111 -2.40 -24.90 -3.94
CA LYS A 111 -2.23 -26.35 -4.17
C LYS A 111 -3.44 -27.17 -3.74
N ILE A 112 -4.18 -26.70 -2.74
CA ILE A 112 -5.36 -27.41 -2.19
C ILE A 112 -6.60 -27.09 -3.02
N ARG A 113 -6.83 -25.83 -3.37
CA ARG A 113 -8.07 -25.37 -4.04
C ARG A 113 -7.96 -25.25 -5.56
N GLY A 114 -6.75 -25.21 -6.10
CA GLY A 114 -6.45 -24.93 -7.50
C GLY A 114 -6.40 -23.43 -7.85
N PHE A 115 -6.67 -22.55 -6.90
CA PHE A 115 -6.50 -21.09 -6.98
C PHE A 115 -6.49 -20.50 -5.57
N THR A 116 -6.12 -19.22 -5.45
CA THR A 116 -6.27 -18.47 -4.19
C THR A 116 -6.54 -16.99 -4.48
N TRP A 117 -7.17 -16.28 -3.55
CA TRP A 117 -7.37 -14.85 -3.62
C TRP A 117 -6.34 -14.11 -2.78
N PHE A 118 -5.56 -13.27 -3.43
CA PHE A 118 -4.62 -12.37 -2.80
C PHE A 118 -5.26 -11.01 -2.54
N SER A 119 -5.13 -10.51 -1.32
CA SER A 119 -5.65 -9.23 -0.83
C SER A 119 -4.57 -8.15 -0.86
N THR A 120 -4.95 -6.92 -1.18
CA THR A 120 -4.08 -5.75 -0.90
C THR A 120 -4.85 -4.46 -0.65
N GLN A 121 -4.25 -3.63 0.18
CA GLN A 121 -4.70 -2.28 0.55
C GLN A 121 -3.75 -1.18 0.04
N SER A 122 -2.79 -1.53 -0.82
CA SER A 122 -1.71 -0.60 -1.23
C SER A 122 -2.20 0.63 -2.01
N LEU A 123 -3.36 0.56 -2.66
CA LEU A 123 -4.03 1.73 -3.25
C LEU A 123 -5.19 2.18 -2.37
N PHE A 124 -5.14 3.43 -1.90
CA PHE A 124 -6.07 3.96 -0.90
C PHE A 124 -7.55 3.94 -1.32
N TYR A 125 -7.84 3.98 -2.63
CA TYR A 125 -9.20 3.86 -3.17
C TYR A 125 -9.40 2.61 -4.04
N GLY A 126 -8.47 1.65 -3.94
CA GLY A 126 -8.39 0.52 -4.84
C GLY A 126 -7.88 0.91 -6.23
N MET A 127 -7.87 -0.09 -7.12
CA MET A 127 -7.57 0.05 -8.54
C MET A 127 -8.71 0.77 -9.27
N SER A 128 -8.38 1.64 -10.22
CA SER A 128 -9.35 2.30 -11.10
C SER A 128 -10.18 1.28 -11.89
N GLN A 129 -11.43 1.63 -12.18
CA GLN A 129 -12.36 0.75 -12.89
C GLN A 129 -11.91 0.43 -14.32
N ASP A 130 -11.19 1.35 -14.96
CA ASP A 130 -10.65 1.13 -16.30
C ASP A 130 -9.51 0.11 -16.30
N ARG A 131 -8.64 0.12 -15.28
CA ARG A 131 -7.59 -0.88 -15.07
C ARG A 131 -8.17 -2.26 -14.73
N VAL A 132 -9.17 -2.33 -13.86
CA VAL A 132 -9.89 -3.58 -13.55
C VAL A 132 -10.50 -4.18 -14.82
N LYS A 133 -11.24 -3.38 -15.60
CA LYS A 133 -11.82 -3.81 -16.87
C LYS A 133 -10.75 -4.27 -17.86
N HIS A 134 -9.64 -3.54 -17.96
CA HIS A 134 -8.55 -3.88 -18.85
C HIS A 134 -7.99 -5.27 -18.55
N TYR A 135 -7.55 -5.54 -17.31
CA TYR A 135 -6.99 -6.86 -16.98
C TYR A 135 -8.01 -7.98 -17.16
N ASN A 136 -9.24 -7.80 -16.69
CA ASN A 136 -10.28 -8.81 -16.85
C ASN A 136 -10.63 -9.08 -18.33
N ASN A 137 -10.63 -8.05 -19.18
CA ASN A 137 -10.82 -8.22 -20.63
C ASN A 137 -9.66 -8.98 -21.27
N GLN A 138 -8.41 -8.71 -20.87
CA GLN A 138 -7.24 -9.42 -21.37
C GLN A 138 -7.30 -10.90 -20.98
N ILE A 139 -7.69 -11.20 -19.74
CA ILE A 139 -7.86 -12.56 -19.23
C ILE A 139 -8.99 -13.28 -19.99
N ALA A 140 -10.14 -12.63 -20.16
CA ALA A 140 -11.27 -13.17 -20.93
C ALA A 140 -10.91 -13.43 -22.41
N ALA A 141 -9.99 -12.65 -22.97
CA ALA A 141 -9.45 -12.86 -24.32
C ALA A 141 -8.37 -13.97 -24.38
N GLY A 142 -8.08 -14.64 -23.26
CA GLY A 142 -7.09 -15.72 -23.17
C GLY A 142 -5.64 -15.24 -23.12
N LYS A 143 -5.39 -13.93 -22.92
CA LYS A 143 -4.04 -13.40 -22.72
C LYS A 143 -3.57 -13.71 -21.30
N LYS A 144 -2.31 -14.09 -21.17
CA LYS A 144 -1.68 -14.35 -19.85
C LYS A 144 -1.35 -13.03 -19.17
N VAL A 145 -2.09 -12.72 -18.10
CA VAL A 145 -1.77 -11.63 -17.18
C VAL A 145 -1.02 -12.21 -16.00
N LYS A 146 0.04 -11.51 -15.55
CA LYS A 146 0.90 -11.96 -14.46
C LYS A 146 1.06 -10.90 -13.39
N ILE A 147 1.25 -11.37 -12.17
CA ILE A 147 1.71 -10.56 -11.04
C ILE A 147 3.13 -10.99 -10.63
N LEU A 148 3.96 -10.01 -10.28
CA LEU A 148 5.32 -10.19 -9.79
C LEU A 148 5.40 -9.71 -8.33
N PHE A 149 5.91 -10.57 -7.46
CA PHE A 149 6.09 -10.27 -6.05
C PHE A 149 7.57 -10.01 -5.74
N ALA A 150 7.85 -8.82 -5.23
CA ALA A 150 9.16 -8.50 -4.67
C ALA A 150 9.18 -8.67 -3.16
N VAL A 151 10.27 -9.23 -2.65
CA VAL A 151 10.47 -9.49 -1.23
C VAL A 151 11.76 -8.79 -0.77
N ASN A 152 11.80 -8.43 0.51
CA ASN A 152 13.00 -7.93 1.16
C ASN A 152 13.24 -8.69 2.47
N ASN A 153 14.18 -9.63 2.47
CA ASN A 153 14.59 -10.42 3.63
C ASN A 153 16.06 -10.87 3.46
N GLU A 154 16.54 -11.84 4.26
CA GLU A 154 17.93 -12.31 4.18
C GLU A 154 18.28 -12.96 2.83
N ASN A 155 17.29 -13.48 2.11
CA ASN A 155 17.46 -14.15 0.82
C ASN A 155 17.28 -13.20 -0.37
N PHE A 156 16.49 -12.14 -0.20
CA PHE A 156 16.11 -11.21 -1.26
C PHE A 156 16.39 -9.77 -0.84
N ASP A 157 17.29 -9.09 -1.55
CA ASP A 157 17.51 -7.65 -1.37
C ASP A 157 16.56 -6.87 -2.28
N ASN A 158 15.33 -6.59 -1.84
CA ASN A 158 14.32 -5.86 -2.62
C ASN A 158 14.26 -6.33 -4.09
N ASP A 159 14.03 -7.62 -4.32
CA ASP A 159 14.01 -8.20 -5.67
C ASP A 159 12.77 -9.04 -5.90
N ILE A 160 12.45 -9.27 -7.17
CA ILE A 160 11.35 -10.14 -7.58
C ILE A 160 11.74 -11.58 -7.25
N ALA A 161 10.94 -12.20 -6.39
CA ALA A 161 11.16 -13.52 -5.84
C ALA A 161 10.11 -14.53 -6.31
N PHE A 162 8.90 -14.06 -6.60
CA PHE A 162 7.78 -14.93 -6.99
C PHE A 162 6.96 -14.32 -8.12
N SER A 163 6.25 -15.18 -8.84
CA SER A 163 5.26 -14.77 -9.83
C SER A 163 4.03 -15.67 -9.78
N ALA A 164 2.92 -15.16 -10.28
CA ALA A 164 1.68 -15.92 -10.45
C ALA A 164 0.92 -15.47 -11.70
N ASP A 165 0.12 -16.37 -12.26
CA ASP A 165 -0.85 -16.05 -13.30
C ASP A 165 -2.11 -15.48 -12.63
N VAL A 166 -2.69 -14.44 -13.25
CA VAL A 166 -3.88 -13.75 -12.75
C VAL A 166 -5.12 -14.25 -13.48
N LEU A 167 -6.08 -14.75 -12.72
CA LEU A 167 -7.37 -15.24 -13.23
C LEU A 167 -8.47 -14.18 -13.17
N GLU A 168 -8.39 -13.25 -12.21
CA GLU A 168 -9.39 -12.20 -12.04
C GLU A 168 -8.83 -11.08 -11.18
N VAL A 169 -9.25 -9.85 -11.46
CA VAL A 169 -9.01 -8.68 -10.61
C VAL A 169 -10.35 -8.10 -10.18
N PHE A 170 -10.52 -7.90 -8.88
CA PHE A 170 -11.66 -7.21 -8.30
C PHE A 170 -11.17 -6.04 -7.44
N SER A 171 -11.87 -4.90 -7.51
CA SER A 171 -11.50 -3.70 -6.76
C SER A 171 -12.72 -2.90 -6.32
N ALA A 172 -12.69 -2.44 -5.08
CA ALA A 172 -13.70 -1.60 -4.45
C ALA A 172 -13.07 -0.38 -3.76
N LYS A 173 -13.83 0.72 -3.69
CA LYS A 173 -13.38 1.97 -3.03
C LYS A 173 -13.16 1.81 -1.53
N LEU A 174 -14.01 1.00 -0.89
CA LEU A 174 -13.94 0.68 0.53
C LEU A 174 -13.46 -0.76 0.69
N PRO A 175 -12.75 -1.09 1.79
CA PRO A 175 -12.42 -2.47 2.12
C PRO A 175 -13.67 -3.34 2.16
N VAL A 176 -13.65 -4.44 1.42
CA VAL A 176 -14.71 -5.45 1.38
C VAL A 176 -14.10 -6.83 1.58
N GLU A 177 -14.94 -7.78 1.97
CA GLU A 177 -14.55 -9.19 2.08
C GLU A 177 -14.20 -9.78 0.70
N CYS A 178 -13.53 -10.93 0.72
CA CYS A 178 -13.17 -11.68 -0.48
C CYS A 178 -14.44 -11.95 -1.33
N PRO A 179 -14.41 -11.70 -2.65
CA PRO A 179 -15.61 -11.77 -3.50
C PRO A 179 -16.21 -13.18 -3.60
N GLU A 180 -15.41 -14.22 -3.38
CA GLU A 180 -15.82 -15.61 -3.29
C GLU A 180 -14.95 -16.36 -2.26
N GLU A 181 -15.30 -17.59 -1.93
CA GLU A 181 -14.40 -18.45 -1.13
C GLU A 181 -13.09 -18.69 -1.89
N GLY A 182 -11.97 -18.62 -1.17
CA GLY A 182 -10.63 -18.81 -1.75
C GLY A 182 -9.53 -17.96 -1.12
N LEU A 183 -9.81 -17.29 -0.01
CA LEU A 183 -8.78 -16.70 0.84
C LEU A 183 -8.16 -17.80 1.74
N PRO A 184 -6.83 -17.80 1.97
CA PRO A 184 -6.19 -18.67 2.94
C PRO A 184 -6.78 -18.50 4.34
N VAL A 185 -6.82 -19.58 5.12
CA VAL A 185 -7.44 -19.59 6.46
C VAL A 185 -6.71 -18.66 7.43
N GLU A 186 -5.41 -18.47 7.22
CA GLU A 186 -4.54 -17.57 7.98
C GLU A 186 -4.96 -16.10 7.87
N PHE A 187 -5.74 -15.75 6.84
CA PHE A 187 -6.24 -14.40 6.60
C PHE A 187 -7.76 -14.32 6.69
N ASP A 188 -8.43 -15.32 7.28
CA ASP A 188 -9.88 -15.35 7.37
C ASP A 188 -10.46 -14.07 8.01
N GLY A 189 -11.54 -13.56 7.42
CA GLY A 189 -12.16 -12.29 7.80
C GLY A 189 -11.44 -11.02 7.30
N GLU A 190 -10.35 -11.13 6.54
CA GLU A 190 -9.67 -9.96 5.98
C GLU A 190 -10.60 -9.16 5.04
N LYS A 191 -10.48 -7.83 5.12
CA LYS A 191 -11.13 -6.90 4.19
C LYS A 191 -10.08 -6.13 3.42
N ALA A 192 -10.16 -6.20 2.10
CA ALA A 192 -9.23 -5.55 1.19
C ALA A 192 -9.97 -4.67 0.17
N ARG A 193 -9.27 -3.69 -0.40
CA ARG A 193 -9.81 -2.87 -1.50
C ARG A 193 -9.55 -3.53 -2.85
N ILE A 194 -8.48 -4.30 -2.97
CA ILE A 194 -8.12 -5.01 -4.19
C ILE A 194 -7.99 -6.48 -3.83
N TRP A 195 -8.63 -7.30 -4.65
CA TRP A 195 -8.61 -8.75 -4.61
C TRP A 195 -8.12 -9.25 -5.96
N ILE A 196 -7.13 -10.14 -5.98
CA ILE A 196 -6.54 -10.69 -7.19
C ILE A 196 -6.59 -12.21 -7.09
N LYS A 197 -7.30 -12.86 -8.01
CA LYS A 197 -7.39 -14.32 -8.06
C LYS A 197 -6.17 -14.86 -8.78
N LEU A 198 -5.43 -15.73 -8.12
CA LEU A 198 -4.13 -16.23 -8.56
C LEU A 198 -4.14 -17.74 -8.79
N VAL A 199 -3.30 -18.17 -9.73
CA VAL A 199 -2.93 -19.56 -9.99
C VAL A 199 -1.48 -19.63 -10.44
N ASN A 200 -0.88 -20.82 -10.40
CA ASN A 200 0.50 -21.09 -10.75
C ASN A 200 1.49 -20.20 -9.98
N ILE A 201 1.29 -20.07 -8.67
CA ILE A 201 2.20 -19.30 -7.81
C ILE A 201 3.51 -20.07 -7.68
N GLN A 202 4.64 -19.44 -8.04
CA GLN A 202 5.94 -20.10 -8.07
C GLN A 202 7.09 -19.13 -7.83
N ASP A 203 8.26 -19.68 -7.51
CA ASP A 203 9.51 -18.92 -7.46
C ASP A 203 9.81 -18.32 -8.86
N GLU A 204 10.16 -17.05 -8.91
CA GLU A 204 10.53 -16.35 -10.14
C GLU A 204 12.05 -16.30 -10.28
N THR A 205 12.55 -16.83 -11.40
CA THR A 205 13.99 -16.98 -11.67
C THR A 205 14.42 -16.30 -12.96
N LYS A 206 13.47 -15.79 -13.75
CA LYS A 206 13.70 -15.21 -15.08
C LYS A 206 13.57 -13.70 -15.09
N ILE A 207 12.74 -13.15 -14.22
CA ILE A 207 12.49 -11.71 -14.13
C ILE A 207 13.00 -11.20 -12.79
N ASN A 208 13.88 -10.20 -12.82
CA ASN A 208 14.33 -9.49 -11.62
C ASN A 208 13.98 -8.01 -11.70
N ALA A 209 13.98 -7.32 -10.56
CA ALA A 209 13.56 -5.93 -10.45
C ALA A 209 14.45 -4.97 -11.26
N SER A 210 15.73 -5.29 -11.47
CA SER A 210 16.64 -4.48 -12.27
C SER A 210 16.33 -4.52 -13.77
N MET A 211 15.53 -5.49 -14.25
CA MET A 211 15.04 -5.54 -15.64
C MET A 211 13.82 -4.62 -15.88
N MET A 212 13.19 -4.13 -14.82
CA MET A 212 11.87 -3.54 -14.87
C MET A 212 11.89 -2.04 -14.61
N GLN A 213 10.86 -1.36 -15.11
CA GLN A 213 10.55 0.03 -14.85
C GLN A 213 9.07 0.20 -14.48
N ILE A 214 8.76 1.26 -13.75
CA ILE A 214 7.37 1.64 -13.47
C ILE A 214 6.77 2.19 -14.76
N THR A 215 5.73 1.54 -15.29
CA THR A 215 5.20 1.83 -16.63
C THR A 215 4.83 3.30 -16.81
N SER A 216 4.21 3.92 -15.81
CA SER A 216 3.72 5.29 -15.89
C SER A 216 4.82 6.36 -15.85
N THR A 217 6.00 6.04 -15.31
CA THR A 217 7.06 7.04 -15.07
C THR A 217 8.38 6.71 -15.73
N GLY A 218 8.57 5.48 -16.23
CA GLY A 218 9.85 4.99 -16.75
C GLY A 218 10.95 4.89 -15.68
N ARG A 219 10.62 5.04 -14.39
CA ARG A 219 11.62 4.95 -13.32
C ARG A 219 12.05 3.52 -13.10
N ASP A 220 13.32 3.35 -12.79
CA ASP A 220 13.92 2.07 -12.40
C ASP A 220 13.18 1.45 -11.20
N LEU A 221 12.69 0.22 -11.37
CA LEU A 221 11.93 -0.46 -10.33
C LEU A 221 12.80 -0.76 -9.10
N LYS A 222 13.98 -1.35 -9.30
CA LYS A 222 14.91 -1.76 -8.22
C LYS A 222 15.25 -0.59 -7.31
N GLN A 223 15.62 0.55 -7.88
CA GLN A 223 15.94 1.77 -7.14
C GLN A 223 14.73 2.28 -6.37
N THR A 224 13.54 2.26 -6.99
CA THR A 224 12.32 2.79 -6.36
C THR A 224 11.87 1.94 -5.17
N ILE A 225 11.92 0.62 -5.30
CA ILE A 225 11.49 -0.29 -4.22
C ILE A 225 12.49 -0.35 -3.07
N SER A 226 13.78 -0.17 -3.34
CA SER A 226 14.83 -0.05 -2.31
C SER A 226 14.60 1.16 -1.40
N ASN A 227 14.08 2.25 -1.96
CA ASN A 227 13.72 3.46 -1.20
C ASN A 227 12.34 3.36 -0.52
N SER A 228 11.66 2.21 -0.57
CA SER A 228 10.32 1.98 0.00
C SER A 228 9.23 2.94 -0.49
N GLN A 229 9.34 3.38 -1.76
CA GLN A 229 8.40 4.35 -2.35
C GLN A 229 7.32 3.70 -3.22
N TYR A 230 7.39 2.38 -3.45
CA TYR A 230 6.51 1.67 -4.37
C TYR A 230 6.16 0.27 -3.86
N HIS A 231 4.90 0.09 -3.49
CA HIS A 231 4.39 -1.17 -2.95
C HIS A 231 3.51 -1.93 -3.92
N PHE A 232 2.72 -1.23 -4.72
CA PHE A 232 1.84 -1.86 -5.71
C PHE A 232 1.72 -0.97 -6.94
N GLY A 233 1.60 -1.61 -8.09
CA GLY A 233 1.18 -0.98 -9.32
C GLY A 233 1.60 -1.77 -10.53
N TYR A 234 2.19 -1.09 -11.51
CA TYR A 234 2.37 -1.62 -12.85
C TYR A 234 3.78 -1.41 -13.35
N VAL A 235 4.33 -2.48 -13.91
CA VAL A 235 5.71 -2.50 -14.37
C VAL A 235 5.82 -3.13 -15.75
N SER A 236 6.75 -2.61 -16.53
CA SER A 236 7.12 -3.14 -17.83
C SER A 236 8.63 -3.37 -17.88
N PHE A 237 9.08 -4.12 -18.88
CA PHE A 237 10.52 -4.19 -19.13
C PHE A 237 11.07 -2.82 -19.49
N LYS A 238 12.31 -2.56 -19.09
CA LYS A 238 13.08 -1.43 -19.62
C LYS A 238 13.31 -1.61 -21.12
N GLU A 239 13.35 -0.50 -21.83
CA GLU A 239 13.84 -0.45 -23.21
C GLU A 239 15.36 -0.64 -23.27
#